data_AF-A0A9E2K389-F1
#
_entry.id   AF-A0A9E2K389-F1
#
_cell.length_a   1.000
_cell.length_b   1.000
_cell.length_c   1.000
_cell.angle_alpha   90.00
_cell.angle_beta   90.00
_cell.angle_gamma   90.00
#
_symmetry.space_group_name_H-M   'P 1'
#
loop_
_entity.id
_entity.type
_entity.pdbx_description
1 polymer ?
#
loop_
_entity_poly.entity_id
_entity_poly.type
_entity_poly.pdbx_seq_one_letter_code
_entity_poly.pdbx_strand_id
1 'polypeptide(L)'
;MHDDHRLAAAAHRTGDQRRPQILDPSGAILHQHHGVVDAEKSRVGHRRGHGVRLRSAEQSHHDGPDFQHRGGRVAEAHPPTLGRVGPPPWRRCTGSRPGGGTLFSVSNRTIAPAIAVALAAILTPAAPTAAALACNDVEVVFARGTREPPGIGSVGQAFVDALRNRIGNRSMGVYGVNYPASYDFLAAADGANDASAYIQNVVNTCPDTRLVLGGYSQGAAVIDVITSVPFPVVGFTNPLPAPVADRVAAVAVFGNPSSKIGLPLTSSPLYGGKAIDLCNPGDPVCSDGNDVPAHRSYAPDGLTGQAAAFVAGLL
;
A
#
# COMPACT_ATOMS: atom_id res chain seq x y z
N MET A 1 24.34 -62.23 -3.57
CA MET A 1 24.88 -63.50 -3.07
C MET A 1 24.07 -63.90 -1.85
N HIS A 2 23.75 -65.20 -1.76
CA HIS A 2 22.88 -65.92 -0.83
C HIS A 2 23.01 -65.55 0.67
N ASP A 3 21.93 -65.62 1.47
CA ASP A 3 21.63 -66.81 2.32
C ASP A 3 20.43 -66.61 3.29
N ASP A 4 19.91 -67.76 3.72
CA ASP A 4 18.70 -68.09 4.49
C ASP A 4 18.61 -67.64 5.97
N HIS A 5 17.37 -67.49 6.50
CA HIS A 5 16.74 -68.36 7.53
C HIS A 5 15.65 -67.68 8.39
N ARG A 6 14.58 -68.45 8.65
CA ARG A 6 13.48 -68.21 9.61
C ARG A 6 13.88 -68.61 11.05
N LEU A 7 13.40 -67.91 12.09
CA LEU A 7 12.50 -68.43 13.17
C LEU A 7 12.37 -67.51 14.42
N ALA A 8 11.11 -67.42 14.88
CA ALA A 8 10.59 -67.42 16.26
C ALA A 8 10.64 -66.19 17.21
N ALA A 9 9.43 -65.68 17.47
CA ALA A 9 8.73 -65.52 18.77
C ALA A 9 9.29 -64.63 19.92
N ALA A 10 8.53 -63.55 20.17
CA ALA A 10 8.00 -62.99 21.44
C ALA A 10 8.81 -63.08 22.76
N ALA A 11 9.10 -61.92 23.37
CA ALA A 11 8.96 -61.66 24.81
C ALA A 11 9.00 -60.15 25.14
N HIS A 12 8.17 -59.75 26.11
CA HIS A 12 8.00 -58.42 26.72
C HIS A 12 9.30 -57.71 27.15
N ARG A 13 9.31 -56.36 27.03
CA ARG A 13 9.70 -55.48 28.13
C ARG A 13 9.23 -54.03 27.94
N THR A 14 8.56 -53.54 28.98
CA THR A 14 8.14 -52.17 29.26
C THR A 14 9.33 -51.21 29.32
N GLY A 15 9.22 -50.06 28.66
CA GLY A 15 10.20 -48.97 28.73
C GLY A 15 9.51 -47.62 28.61
N ASP A 16 9.22 -47.02 29.77
CA ASP A 16 8.85 -45.62 29.98
C ASP A 16 9.94 -44.70 29.40
N GLN A 17 9.62 -43.90 28.38
CA GLN A 17 10.45 -42.80 27.89
C GLN A 17 9.54 -41.59 27.69
N ARG A 18 9.65 -40.67 28.65
CA ARG A 18 8.90 -39.43 28.81
C ARG A 18 9.19 -38.47 27.66
N ARG A 19 8.13 -37.82 27.16
CA ARG A 19 8.23 -36.69 26.22
C ARG A 19 8.90 -35.48 26.90
N PRO A 20 9.78 -34.73 26.21
CA PRO A 20 10.34 -33.50 26.74
C PRO A 20 9.27 -32.40 26.75
N GLN A 21 9.04 -31.78 27.91
CA GLN A 21 8.24 -30.57 28.04
C GLN A 21 9.13 -29.34 27.86
N ILE A 22 8.70 -28.42 27.00
CA ILE A 22 9.29 -27.10 26.81
C ILE A 22 8.64 -26.17 27.85
N LEU A 23 9.46 -25.58 28.72
CA LEU A 23 9.07 -24.64 29.78
C LEU A 23 9.15 -23.19 29.28
N ASP A 24 8.19 -22.36 29.70
CA ASP A 24 8.18 -20.88 29.64
C ASP A 24 8.99 -20.30 30.83
N PRO A 25 9.63 -19.12 30.69
CA PRO A 25 10.49 -18.50 31.72
C PRO A 25 9.83 -18.10 33.06
N SER A 26 8.54 -18.36 33.31
CA SER A 26 7.86 -17.89 34.55
C SER A 26 7.51 -18.97 35.60
N GLY A 27 7.89 -20.24 35.42
CA GLY A 27 7.95 -21.23 36.52
C GLY A 27 6.64 -21.61 37.24
N ALA A 28 5.46 -21.43 36.63
CA ALA A 28 4.17 -21.81 37.23
C ALA A 28 3.50 -23.01 36.51
N ILE A 29 3.00 -23.97 37.31
CA ILE A 29 2.28 -25.17 36.84
C ILE A 29 0.84 -24.79 36.46
N LEU A 30 0.47 -24.98 35.18
CA LEU A 30 -0.91 -24.83 34.72
C LEU A 30 -1.70 -26.12 34.97
N HIS A 31 -2.67 -26.10 35.90
CA HIS A 31 -3.67 -27.15 36.05
C HIS A 31 -4.61 -27.15 34.84
N GLN A 32 -4.59 -28.21 34.03
CA GLN A 32 -5.61 -28.45 33.00
C GLN A 32 -6.87 -29.04 33.64
N HIS A 33 -7.97 -28.28 33.63
CA HIS A 33 -9.31 -28.81 33.85
C HIS A 33 -9.83 -29.41 32.54
N HIS A 34 -10.07 -30.72 32.56
CA HIS A 34 -10.80 -31.44 31.52
C HIS A 34 -12.29 -31.13 31.62
N GLY A 35 -12.84 -30.44 30.61
CA GLY A 35 -14.27 -30.32 30.35
C GLY A 35 -14.64 -31.19 29.15
N VAL A 36 -15.32 -32.31 29.43
CA VAL A 36 -16.00 -33.16 28.46
C VAL A 36 -17.26 -32.42 27.99
N VAL A 37 -17.44 -32.26 26.68
CA VAL A 37 -18.74 -31.92 26.09
C VAL A 37 -19.06 -32.94 25.00
N ASP A 38 -20.19 -33.58 25.21
CA ASP A 38 -20.73 -34.69 24.42
C ASP A 38 -21.06 -34.29 22.99
N ALA A 39 -20.66 -35.16 22.05
CA ALA A 39 -21.07 -35.10 20.65
C ALA A 39 -22.36 -35.91 20.47
N GLU A 40 -23.50 -35.22 20.41
CA GLU A 40 -24.78 -35.87 20.09
C GLU A 40 -24.96 -36.04 18.57
N LYS A 41 -25.01 -37.30 18.15
CA LYS A 41 -25.35 -37.76 16.80
C LYS A 41 -26.85 -37.54 16.55
N SER A 42 -27.19 -36.78 15.51
CA SER A 42 -28.53 -36.85 14.92
C SER A 42 -28.45 -37.40 13.49
N ARG A 43 -29.05 -38.58 13.30
CA ARG A 43 -29.26 -39.28 12.03
C ARG A 43 -30.64 -38.94 11.50
N VAL A 44 -30.73 -38.32 10.32
CA VAL A 44 -31.84 -38.38 9.34
C VAL A 44 -31.22 -37.97 8.00
N GLY A 45 -31.43 -38.55 6.83
CA GLY A 45 -32.24 -39.65 6.35
C GLY A 45 -31.88 -39.82 4.87
N HIS A 46 -31.71 -41.08 4.45
CA HIS A 46 -31.34 -41.49 3.11
C HIS A 46 -32.53 -41.30 2.15
N ARG A 47 -32.36 -40.58 1.03
CA ARG A 47 -33.19 -40.78 -0.17
C ARG A 47 -32.32 -40.85 -1.41
N ARG A 48 -32.50 -41.98 -2.12
CA ARG A 48 -31.92 -42.33 -3.41
C ARG A 48 -32.71 -41.67 -4.55
N GLY A 49 -32.04 -41.50 -5.68
CA GLY A 49 -32.64 -41.53 -7.01
C GLY A 49 -32.62 -40.19 -7.73
N HIS A 50 -31.71 -39.99 -8.68
CA HIS A 50 -31.89 -40.43 -10.07
C HIS A 50 -30.71 -39.93 -10.91
N GLY A 51 -30.06 -40.87 -11.61
CA GLY A 51 -29.06 -40.55 -12.61
C GLY A 51 -29.70 -39.88 -13.83
N VAL A 52 -29.03 -38.86 -14.34
CA VAL A 52 -29.21 -38.39 -15.71
C VAL A 52 -27.85 -38.44 -16.39
N ARG A 53 -27.86 -39.13 -17.52
CA ARG A 53 -26.72 -39.49 -18.35
C ARG A 53 -25.98 -38.24 -18.84
N LEU A 54 -24.66 -38.34 -18.79
CA LEU A 54 -23.70 -37.57 -19.58
C LEU A 54 -24.09 -37.70 -21.06
N ARG A 55 -24.35 -36.56 -21.72
CA ARG A 55 -24.27 -36.48 -23.18
C ARG A 55 -22.89 -35.95 -23.52
N SER A 56 -22.10 -36.80 -24.16
CA SER A 56 -21.00 -36.40 -25.02
C SER A 56 -21.50 -35.33 -25.99
N ALA A 57 -20.81 -34.19 -26.03
CA ALA A 57 -20.87 -33.28 -27.15
C ALA A 57 -19.46 -33.20 -27.73
N GLU A 58 -19.42 -33.47 -29.02
CA GLU A 58 -18.28 -33.63 -29.90
C GLU A 58 -17.19 -32.56 -29.74
N GLN A 59 -15.99 -33.03 -29.96
CA GLN A 59 -14.75 -32.29 -30.01
C GLN A 59 -14.56 -31.71 -31.41
N SER A 60 -14.88 -30.42 -31.57
CA SER A 60 -14.59 -29.68 -32.80
C SER A 60 -13.13 -29.26 -32.84
N HIS A 61 -12.33 -30.01 -33.60
CA HIS A 61 -11.02 -29.59 -34.08
C HIS A 61 -11.19 -28.38 -35.01
N HIS A 62 -10.53 -27.26 -34.69
CA HIS A 62 -10.24 -26.24 -35.68
C HIS A 62 -8.75 -25.93 -35.69
N ASP A 63 -8.21 -26.15 -36.87
CA ASP A 63 -6.84 -26.02 -37.31
C ASP A 63 -6.32 -24.59 -37.12
N GLY A 64 -5.12 -24.47 -36.57
CA GLY A 64 -4.32 -23.25 -36.67
C GLY A 64 -3.62 -23.17 -38.03
N PRO A 65 -3.29 -21.97 -38.51
CA PRO A 65 -2.23 -21.82 -39.49
C PRO A 65 -0.91 -21.47 -38.79
N ASP A 66 0.08 -22.30 -39.11
CA ASP A 66 1.49 -22.12 -38.81
C ASP A 66 2.16 -21.23 -39.89
N PHE A 67 3.30 -20.63 -39.51
CA PHE A 67 4.31 -19.93 -40.33
C PHE A 67 3.97 -18.59 -41.04
N GLN A 68 4.70 -17.54 -40.64
CA GLN A 68 5.87 -17.09 -41.42
C GLN A 68 6.75 -16.10 -40.64
N HIS A 69 8.00 -16.51 -40.39
CA HIS A 69 9.11 -15.63 -40.07
C HIS A 69 9.40 -14.71 -41.27
N ARG A 70 9.31 -13.39 -41.07
CA ARG A 70 10.01 -12.40 -41.91
C ARG A 70 10.92 -11.56 -41.03
N GLY A 71 12.22 -11.72 -41.27
CA GLY A 71 13.24 -10.79 -40.82
C GLY A 71 13.02 -9.42 -41.47
N GLY A 72 12.85 -8.41 -40.62
CA GLY A 72 12.82 -6.99 -40.97
C GLY A 72 13.99 -6.30 -40.28
N ARG A 73 14.77 -5.57 -41.07
CA ARG A 73 16.02 -4.90 -40.70
C ARG A 73 15.81 -3.87 -39.59
N VAL A 74 16.81 -3.78 -38.72
CA VAL A 74 16.99 -2.70 -37.75
C VAL A 74 17.13 -1.38 -38.53
N ALA A 75 16.21 -0.45 -38.32
CA ALA A 75 16.37 0.93 -38.74
C ALA A 75 16.82 1.73 -37.52
N GLU A 76 18.00 2.35 -37.63
CA GLU A 76 18.58 3.29 -36.68
C GLU A 76 17.59 4.40 -36.30
N ALA A 77 17.30 4.52 -35.01
CA ALA A 77 16.58 5.65 -34.45
C ALA A 77 17.59 6.74 -34.05
N HIS A 78 17.50 7.90 -34.69
CA HIS A 78 18.19 9.12 -34.29
C HIS A 78 17.78 9.58 -32.88
N PRO A 79 18.68 10.19 -32.09
CA PRO A 79 18.35 10.67 -30.75
C PRO A 79 17.45 11.91 -30.81
N PRO A 80 16.42 12.02 -29.95
CA PRO A 80 15.70 13.27 -29.80
C PRO A 80 16.58 14.32 -29.08
N THR A 81 16.55 15.53 -29.60
CA THR A 81 17.17 16.72 -29.03
C THR A 81 16.55 17.07 -27.68
N LEU A 82 17.40 17.29 -26.68
CA LEU A 82 17.03 17.79 -25.35
C LEU A 82 16.43 19.19 -25.44
N GLY A 83 15.11 19.29 -25.46
CA GLY A 83 14.38 20.51 -25.14
C GLY A 83 14.50 20.80 -23.64
N ARG A 84 15.26 21.84 -23.27
CA ARG A 84 15.29 22.37 -21.90
C ARG A 84 13.91 22.93 -21.53
N VAL A 85 13.19 22.22 -20.67
CA VAL A 85 12.04 22.78 -19.95
C VAL A 85 12.59 23.65 -18.81
N GLY A 86 12.43 24.96 -18.92
CA GLY A 86 12.78 25.91 -17.87
C GLY A 86 11.81 25.85 -16.68
N PRO A 87 12.23 26.22 -15.46
CA PRO A 87 11.35 26.25 -14.29
C PRO A 87 10.33 27.41 -14.39
N PRO A 88 9.15 27.29 -13.73
CA PRO A 88 8.11 28.32 -13.77
C PRO A 88 8.52 29.61 -13.04
N PRO A 89 8.01 30.78 -13.45
CA PRO A 89 8.45 32.06 -12.90
C PRO A 89 7.69 32.38 -11.61
N TRP A 90 8.33 32.13 -10.45
CA TRP A 90 7.95 32.80 -9.22
C TRP A 90 8.85 34.02 -9.01
N ARG A 91 8.18 35.16 -8.90
CA ARG A 91 8.71 36.53 -8.84
C ARG A 91 9.75 36.71 -7.73
N ARG A 92 10.90 37.32 -8.06
CA ARG A 92 11.75 38.01 -7.08
C ARG A 92 11.18 39.41 -6.84
N CYS A 93 10.74 39.68 -5.62
CA CYS A 93 10.61 41.04 -5.14
C CYS A 93 11.98 41.48 -4.61
N THR A 94 12.77 42.18 -5.42
CA THR A 94 13.97 42.90 -4.94
C THR A 94 13.54 44.29 -4.48
N GLY A 95 13.63 44.53 -3.17
CA GLY A 95 13.47 45.85 -2.59
C GLY A 95 14.65 46.75 -2.96
N SER A 96 14.37 47.85 -3.65
CA SER A 96 15.30 48.92 -3.95
C SER A 96 15.28 49.96 -2.81
N ARG A 97 16.43 50.14 -2.16
CA ARG A 97 16.74 51.30 -1.32
C ARG A 97 17.19 52.46 -2.24
N PRO A 98 16.69 53.70 -2.09
CA PRO A 98 17.37 54.86 -2.65
C PRO A 98 18.37 55.42 -1.64
N GLY A 99 19.63 55.52 -2.08
CA GLY A 99 20.68 56.28 -1.39
C GLY A 99 20.47 57.79 -1.58
N GLY A 100 20.74 58.54 -0.52
CA GLY A 100 20.84 60.00 -0.57
C GLY A 100 22.17 60.47 -1.17
N GLY A 101 22.15 61.67 -1.76
CA GLY A 101 23.31 62.32 -2.34
C GLY A 101 22.99 63.72 -2.90
N THR A 102 22.87 64.67 -1.99
CA THR A 102 23.03 66.14 -2.08
C THR A 102 23.38 66.80 -3.43
N LEU A 103 22.60 67.82 -3.82
CA LEU A 103 23.09 69.04 -4.48
C LEU A 103 22.34 70.29 -3.98
N PHE A 104 23.09 71.38 -3.88
CA PHE A 104 22.80 72.66 -3.21
C PHE A 104 21.61 73.45 -3.79
N SER A 105 20.88 74.16 -2.91
CA SER A 105 19.87 75.16 -3.26
C SER A 105 20.38 76.58 -3.00
N VAL A 106 19.97 77.52 -3.87
CA VAL A 106 20.22 78.96 -3.80
C VAL A 106 19.09 79.65 -3.02
N SER A 107 19.49 80.36 -1.97
CA SER A 107 19.01 81.64 -1.39
C SER A 107 17.50 82.00 -1.33
N ASN A 108 17.06 82.20 -0.07
CA ASN A 108 16.21 83.27 0.48
C ASN A 108 14.83 83.62 -0.13
N ARG A 109 13.75 83.38 0.64
CA ARG A 109 13.06 84.43 1.45
C ARG A 109 11.87 83.87 2.26
N THR A 110 11.70 84.50 3.41
CA THR A 110 10.70 84.42 4.50
C THR A 110 9.22 84.25 4.12
N ILE A 111 8.45 83.49 4.92
CA ILE A 111 7.32 83.90 5.81
C ILE A 111 6.80 82.63 6.54
N ALA A 112 6.66 82.70 7.87
CA ALA A 112 6.06 81.67 8.74
C ALA A 112 4.52 81.89 8.88
N PRO A 113 3.75 81.08 9.63
CA PRO A 113 3.79 79.64 9.94
C PRO A 113 2.45 78.93 9.62
N ALA A 114 2.43 77.61 9.38
CA ALA A 114 1.20 76.83 9.48
C ALA A 114 1.49 75.41 9.97
N ILE A 115 0.93 75.10 11.13
CA ILE A 115 0.94 73.79 11.76
C ILE A 115 0.17 72.82 10.86
N ALA A 116 0.85 71.78 10.37
CA ALA A 116 0.21 70.59 9.82
C ALA A 116 1.04 69.36 10.20
N VAL A 117 0.85 68.88 11.43
CA VAL A 117 1.21 67.50 11.78
C VAL A 117 0.16 66.60 11.14
N ALA A 118 0.35 66.25 9.87
CA ALA A 118 -0.44 65.24 9.20
C ALA A 118 0.22 63.87 9.46
N LEU A 119 -0.46 63.03 10.25
CA LEU A 119 -0.14 61.62 10.44
C LEU A 119 0.01 60.93 9.08
N ALA A 120 1.23 60.57 8.69
CA ALA A 120 1.45 59.55 7.69
C ALA A 120 1.13 58.19 8.32
N ALA A 121 -0.15 57.78 8.27
CA ALA A 121 -0.55 56.42 8.60
C ALA A 121 0.05 55.49 7.55
N ILE A 122 1.17 54.85 7.90
CA ILE A 122 1.81 53.83 7.09
C ILE A 122 0.86 52.62 7.07
N LEU A 123 0.09 52.48 5.99
CA LEU A 123 -0.61 51.24 5.67
C LEU A 123 0.46 50.19 5.34
N THR A 124 0.95 49.48 6.35
CA THR A 124 1.73 48.26 6.13
C THR A 124 0.78 47.20 5.56
N PRO A 125 0.93 46.73 4.31
CA PRO A 125 0.20 45.56 3.87
C PRO A 125 0.58 44.41 4.81
N ALA A 126 -0.40 43.80 5.47
CA ALA A 126 -0.17 42.56 6.20
C ALA A 126 0.48 41.57 5.23
N ALA A 127 1.68 41.10 5.57
CA ALA A 127 2.31 40.03 4.81
C ALA A 127 1.31 38.86 4.74
N PRO A 128 1.10 38.23 3.57
CA PRO A 128 0.27 37.06 3.51
C PRO A 128 0.83 36.06 4.50
N THR A 129 0.06 35.75 5.54
CA THR A 129 0.36 34.62 6.41
C THR A 129 0.40 33.40 5.51
N ALA A 130 1.56 32.80 5.34
CA ALA A 130 1.65 31.46 4.78
C ALA A 130 0.78 30.58 5.69
N ALA A 131 -0.44 30.27 5.25
CA ALA A 131 -1.20 29.21 5.86
C ALA A 131 -0.34 27.97 5.68
N ALA A 132 0.24 27.46 6.77
CA ALA A 132 0.74 26.09 6.76
C ALA A 132 -0.41 25.24 6.21
N LEU A 133 -0.15 24.43 5.18
CA LEU A 133 -1.12 23.46 4.70
C LEU A 133 -1.61 22.69 5.93
N ALA A 134 -2.90 22.82 6.26
CA ALA A 134 -3.46 22.11 7.39
C ALA A 134 -3.27 20.62 7.15
N CYS A 135 -2.63 19.93 8.09
CA CYS A 135 -2.44 18.48 8.02
C CYS A 135 -3.80 17.79 8.04
N ASN A 136 -3.95 16.74 7.23
CA ASN A 136 -5.14 15.90 7.30
C ASN A 136 -5.11 15.04 8.57
N ASP A 137 -6.28 14.75 9.13
CA ASP A 137 -6.39 13.78 10.24
C ASP A 137 -5.95 12.38 9.78
N VAL A 138 -6.27 12.04 8.53
CA VAL A 138 -5.97 10.77 7.88
C VAL A 138 -5.28 11.02 6.54
N GLU A 139 -4.22 10.27 6.23
CA GLU A 139 -3.57 10.30 4.92
C GLU A 139 -3.51 8.89 4.34
N VAL A 140 -4.16 8.69 3.20
CA VAL A 140 -4.20 7.40 2.49
C VAL A 140 -3.11 7.38 1.43
N VAL A 141 -2.13 6.50 1.56
CA VAL A 141 -1.11 6.23 0.55
C VAL A 141 -1.48 4.96 -0.19
N PHE A 142 -1.87 5.07 -1.46
CA PHE A 142 -2.39 3.94 -2.24
C PHE A 142 -1.58 3.68 -3.51
N ALA A 143 -1.10 2.45 -3.67
CA ALA A 143 -0.44 1.98 -4.88
C ALA A 143 -1.41 1.23 -5.80
N ARG A 144 -1.65 1.78 -6.99
CA ARG A 144 -2.51 1.20 -8.03
C ARG A 144 -1.95 -0.10 -8.62
N GLY A 145 -2.78 -0.87 -9.32
CA GLY A 145 -2.38 -2.09 -10.02
C GLY A 145 -1.77 -1.87 -11.40
N THR A 146 -1.25 -2.94 -11.99
CA THR A 146 -0.56 -2.91 -13.29
C THR A 146 -1.45 -2.35 -14.41
N ARG A 147 -0.87 -1.47 -15.25
CA ARG A 147 -1.50 -0.75 -16.36
C ARG A 147 -2.64 0.18 -15.97
N GLU A 148 -2.89 0.42 -14.69
CA GLU A 148 -3.81 1.50 -14.29
C GLU A 148 -3.17 2.87 -14.58
N PRO A 149 -3.96 3.88 -14.98
CA PRO A 149 -3.46 5.24 -15.19
C PRO A 149 -2.95 5.87 -13.87
N PRO A 150 -2.07 6.89 -13.92
CA PRO A 150 -1.58 7.57 -12.71
C PRO A 150 -2.72 8.00 -11.77
N GLY A 151 -2.46 7.86 -10.45
CA GLY A 151 -3.46 8.00 -9.40
C GLY A 151 -3.55 6.74 -8.54
N ILE A 152 -4.69 6.55 -7.87
CA ILE A 152 -4.93 5.42 -6.94
C ILE A 152 -5.58 4.19 -7.60
N GLY A 153 -5.89 4.28 -8.90
CA GLY A 153 -6.57 3.19 -9.61
C GLY A 153 -8.03 3.01 -9.21
N SER A 154 -8.71 2.08 -9.88
CA SER A 154 -10.13 1.80 -9.72
C SER A 154 -10.47 1.21 -8.34
N VAL A 155 -9.68 0.23 -7.89
CA VAL A 155 -9.83 -0.40 -6.57
C VAL A 155 -9.53 0.61 -5.46
N GLY A 156 -8.47 1.40 -5.60
CA GLY A 156 -8.12 2.44 -4.64
C GLY A 156 -9.18 3.53 -4.54
N GLN A 157 -9.75 3.96 -5.68
CA GLN A 157 -10.84 4.94 -5.69
C GLN A 157 -12.08 4.41 -4.95
N ALA A 158 -12.51 3.19 -5.25
CA ALA A 158 -13.65 2.58 -4.57
C ALA A 158 -13.40 2.41 -3.05
N PHE A 159 -12.19 2.05 -2.64
CA PHE A 159 -11.80 1.96 -1.24
C PHE A 159 -11.83 3.33 -0.54
N VAL A 160 -11.24 4.35 -1.15
CA VAL A 160 -11.20 5.73 -0.62
C VAL A 160 -12.60 6.32 -0.50
N ASP A 161 -13.46 6.12 -1.48
CA ASP A 161 -14.84 6.62 -1.44
C ASP A 161 -15.64 5.92 -0.34
N ALA A 162 -15.46 4.60 -0.18
CA ALA A 162 -16.07 3.87 0.93
C ALA A 162 -15.53 4.31 2.30
N LEU A 163 -14.24 4.61 2.41
CA LEU A 163 -13.61 5.06 3.65
C LEU A 163 -14.03 6.47 4.04
N ARG A 164 -14.10 7.40 3.07
CA ARG A 164 -14.51 8.79 3.29
C ARG A 164 -15.87 8.88 3.99
N ASN A 165 -16.79 7.98 3.65
CA ASN A 165 -18.12 7.91 4.26
C ASN A 165 -18.14 7.34 5.69
N ARG A 166 -17.00 6.88 6.23
CA ARG A 166 -16.89 6.17 7.52
C ARG A 166 -16.01 6.86 8.55
N ILE A 167 -15.25 7.89 8.17
CA ILE A 167 -14.31 8.57 9.06
C ILE A 167 -14.89 9.79 9.79
N GLY A 168 -16.20 10.05 9.63
CA GLY A 168 -16.89 11.17 10.27
C GLY A 168 -16.43 12.52 9.73
N ASN A 169 -16.20 13.49 10.62
CA ASN A 169 -15.77 14.85 10.25
C ASN A 169 -14.26 14.97 10.02
N ARG A 170 -13.51 13.87 10.07
CA ARG A 170 -12.07 13.86 9.87
C ARG A 170 -11.71 14.22 8.43
N SER A 171 -10.73 15.09 8.29
CA SER A 171 -10.10 15.42 7.02
C SER A 171 -9.27 14.23 6.52
N MET A 172 -9.33 13.96 5.21
CA MET A 172 -8.60 12.86 4.60
C MET A 172 -7.92 13.28 3.31
N GLY A 173 -6.59 13.19 3.31
CA GLY A 173 -5.76 13.28 2.12
C GLY A 173 -5.58 11.92 1.47
N VAL A 174 -5.27 11.96 0.18
CA VAL A 174 -5.07 10.75 -0.63
C VAL A 174 -3.90 10.99 -1.57
N TYR A 175 -2.90 10.12 -1.45
CA TYR A 175 -1.73 10.09 -2.29
C TYR A 175 -1.71 8.83 -3.13
N GLY A 176 -1.72 9.00 -4.44
CA GLY A 176 -1.46 7.91 -5.38
C GLY A 176 0.02 7.75 -5.60
N VAL A 177 0.56 6.58 -5.26
CA VAL A 177 1.99 6.27 -5.43
C VAL A 177 2.38 6.46 -6.89
N ASN A 178 3.40 7.29 -7.12
CA ASN A 178 3.85 7.71 -8.42
C ASN A 178 4.94 6.77 -8.94
N TYR A 179 4.49 5.74 -9.65
CA TYR A 179 5.37 4.76 -10.27
C TYR A 179 4.78 4.27 -11.60
N PRO A 180 5.55 3.55 -12.44
CA PRO A 180 5.08 3.13 -13.77
C PRO A 180 3.85 2.23 -13.77
N ALA A 181 3.65 1.42 -12.71
CA ALA A 181 2.66 0.34 -12.67
C ALA A 181 2.72 -0.56 -13.93
N SER A 182 3.92 -1.00 -14.30
CA SER A 182 4.16 -1.70 -15.57
C SER A 182 4.20 -3.22 -15.41
N TYR A 183 4.39 -3.97 -16.51
CA TYR A 183 4.58 -5.42 -16.44
C TYR A 183 5.97 -5.82 -15.96
N ASP A 184 6.92 -4.88 -15.97
CA ASP A 184 8.16 -5.07 -15.25
C ASP A 184 7.87 -4.95 -13.76
N PHE A 185 7.77 -6.10 -13.10
CA PHE A 185 7.43 -6.18 -11.69
C PHE A 185 8.55 -5.64 -10.79
N LEU A 186 9.78 -5.55 -11.29
CA LEU A 186 10.87 -4.90 -10.55
C LEU A 186 10.62 -3.39 -10.37
N ALA A 187 9.78 -2.78 -11.23
CA ALA A 187 9.34 -1.40 -11.06
C ALA A 187 8.48 -1.18 -9.80
N ALA A 188 8.06 -2.25 -9.09
CA ALA A 188 7.47 -2.12 -7.76
C ALA A 188 8.47 -1.47 -6.77
N ALA A 189 9.79 -1.62 -6.98
CA ALA A 189 10.79 -0.95 -6.17
C ALA A 189 10.75 0.58 -6.32
N ASP A 190 10.44 1.11 -7.52
CA ASP A 190 10.24 2.54 -7.75
C ASP A 190 9.04 3.06 -6.95
N GLY A 191 7.93 2.31 -6.98
CA GLY A 191 6.76 2.62 -6.17
C GLY A 191 7.04 2.55 -4.68
N ALA A 192 7.86 1.60 -4.23
CA ALA A 192 8.23 1.49 -2.83
C ALA A 192 9.10 2.68 -2.38
N ASN A 193 10.02 3.15 -3.22
CA ASN A 193 10.82 4.34 -2.93
C ASN A 193 9.97 5.61 -2.84
N ASP A 194 9.05 5.80 -3.80
CA ASP A 194 8.13 6.94 -3.85
C ASP A 194 7.18 6.96 -2.66
N ALA A 195 6.52 5.83 -2.37
CA ALA A 195 5.66 5.67 -1.20
C ALA A 195 6.42 5.94 0.09
N SER A 196 7.63 5.38 0.24
CA SER A 196 8.45 5.57 1.43
C SER A 196 8.89 7.02 1.62
N ALA A 197 9.21 7.74 0.54
CA ALA A 197 9.57 9.14 0.58
C ALA A 197 8.37 10.00 1.02
N TYR A 198 7.20 9.75 0.44
CA TYR A 198 5.98 10.45 0.80
C TYR A 198 5.58 10.20 2.26
N ILE A 199 5.58 8.95 2.71
CA ILE A 199 5.26 8.56 4.09
C ILE A 199 6.20 9.26 5.08
N GLN A 200 7.51 9.21 4.84
CA GLN A 200 8.47 9.88 5.70
C GLN A 200 8.27 11.40 5.73
N ASN A 201 7.92 12.01 4.59
CA ASN A 201 7.55 13.42 4.56
C ASN A 201 6.33 13.70 5.46
N VAL A 202 5.24 12.94 5.33
CA VAL A 202 4.04 13.12 6.16
C VAL A 202 4.35 12.96 7.65
N VAL A 203 5.13 11.94 8.03
CA VAL A 203 5.52 11.74 9.44
C VAL A 203 6.31 12.93 9.99
N ASN A 204 7.17 13.53 9.17
CA ASN A 204 8.01 14.65 9.58
C ASN A 204 7.27 15.99 9.61
N THR A 205 6.30 16.21 8.70
CA THR A 205 5.59 17.48 8.59
C THR A 205 4.27 17.51 9.35
N CYS A 206 3.65 16.34 9.54
CA CYS A 206 2.32 16.16 10.11
C CYS A 206 2.33 15.03 11.16
N PRO A 207 2.96 15.27 12.33
CA PRO A 207 3.17 14.25 13.35
C PRO A 207 1.90 13.86 14.11
N ASP A 208 0.72 14.35 13.76
CA ASP A 208 -0.58 13.90 14.30
C ASP A 208 -1.41 13.13 13.27
N THR A 209 -1.04 13.19 11.98
CA THR A 209 -1.74 12.46 10.92
C THR A 209 -1.60 10.95 11.09
N ARG A 210 -2.74 10.26 10.96
CA ARG A 210 -2.82 8.80 10.93
C ARG A 210 -2.63 8.31 9.48
N LEU A 211 -1.64 7.45 9.24
CA LEU A 211 -1.39 6.90 7.90
C LEU A 211 -2.24 5.65 7.65
N VAL A 212 -2.83 5.57 6.47
CA VAL A 212 -3.46 4.35 5.93
C VAL A 212 -2.70 3.95 4.68
N LEU A 213 -2.12 2.75 4.67
CA LEU A 213 -1.42 2.24 3.50
C LEU A 213 -2.36 1.32 2.72
N GLY A 214 -2.31 1.36 1.40
CA GLY A 214 -3.09 0.44 0.59
C GLY A 214 -2.49 0.13 -0.76
N GLY A 215 -2.85 -1.01 -1.31
CA GLY A 215 -2.30 -1.46 -2.57
C GLY A 215 -3.16 -2.52 -3.25
N TYR A 216 -3.17 -2.50 -4.58
CA TYR A 216 -3.87 -3.51 -5.38
C TYR A 216 -2.91 -4.21 -6.34
N SER A 217 -2.91 -5.54 -6.38
CA SER A 217 -2.12 -6.35 -7.31
C SER A 217 -0.62 -6.04 -7.18
N GLN A 218 0.05 -5.55 -8.22
CA GLN A 218 1.42 -5.02 -8.12
C GLN A 218 1.59 -3.94 -7.05
N GLY A 219 0.58 -3.09 -6.84
CA GLY A 219 0.59 -2.11 -5.77
C GLY A 219 0.54 -2.73 -4.37
N ALA A 220 -0.06 -3.91 -4.20
CA ALA A 220 0.04 -4.63 -2.92
C ALA A 220 1.49 -5.06 -2.65
N ALA A 221 2.22 -5.51 -3.67
CA ALA A 221 3.65 -5.81 -3.53
C ALA A 221 4.50 -4.56 -3.21
N VAL A 222 4.14 -3.39 -3.72
CA VAL A 222 4.75 -2.11 -3.30
C VAL A 222 4.61 -1.92 -1.78
N ILE A 223 3.41 -2.17 -1.25
CA ILE A 223 3.14 -2.07 0.19
C ILE A 223 3.88 -3.16 0.99
N ASP A 224 3.96 -4.39 0.48
CA ASP A 224 4.74 -5.45 1.14
C ASP A 224 6.22 -5.08 1.26
N VAL A 225 6.82 -4.50 0.21
CA VAL A 225 8.23 -4.07 0.23
C VAL A 225 8.47 -3.05 1.33
N ILE A 226 7.68 -1.98 1.40
CA ILE A 226 7.91 -0.90 2.39
C ILE A 226 7.61 -1.33 3.82
N THR A 227 6.79 -2.37 4.02
CA THR A 227 6.40 -2.88 5.34
C THR A 227 7.25 -4.07 5.81
N SER A 228 7.98 -4.74 4.91
CA SER A 228 8.69 -5.99 5.23
C SER A 228 10.19 -5.94 4.98
N VAL A 229 10.70 -4.95 4.22
CA VAL A 229 12.13 -4.84 3.88
C VAL A 229 12.76 -3.64 4.60
N PRO A 230 13.46 -3.83 5.73
CA PRO A 230 13.97 -2.73 6.56
C PRO A 230 15.35 -2.20 6.13
N PHE A 231 15.87 -2.64 4.98
CA PHE A 231 17.18 -2.24 4.46
C PHE A 231 17.15 -2.06 2.93
N PRO A 232 18.05 -1.24 2.35
CA PRO A 232 18.14 -1.12 0.90
C PRO A 232 18.43 -2.46 0.21
N VAL A 233 17.72 -2.75 -0.87
CA VAL A 233 17.95 -3.88 -1.77
C VAL A 233 17.97 -3.39 -3.21
N VAL A 234 18.22 -4.27 -4.19
CA VAL A 234 18.27 -3.87 -5.61
C VAL A 234 16.97 -3.16 -6.00
N GLY A 235 17.09 -1.91 -6.47
CA GLY A 235 15.96 -1.05 -6.83
C GLY A 235 15.34 -0.29 -5.65
N PHE A 236 15.20 -0.90 -4.47
CA PHE A 236 14.58 -0.27 -3.29
C PHE A 236 15.66 0.33 -2.37
N THR A 237 15.75 1.66 -2.33
CA THR A 237 16.84 2.39 -1.67
C THR A 237 16.39 3.19 -0.44
N ASN A 238 15.08 3.29 -0.20
CA ASN A 238 14.51 4.14 0.83
C ASN A 238 13.61 3.35 1.80
N PRO A 239 14.16 2.44 2.64
CA PRO A 239 13.37 1.70 3.62
C PRO A 239 12.72 2.62 4.65
N LEU A 240 11.51 2.27 5.09
CA LEU A 240 10.85 2.99 6.17
C LEU A 240 11.61 2.78 7.50
N PRO A 241 11.94 3.86 8.23
CA PRO A 241 12.44 3.74 9.60
C PRO A 241 11.44 3.01 10.49
N ALA A 242 11.92 2.15 11.41
CA ALA A 242 11.05 1.34 12.27
C ALA A 242 9.94 2.12 13.01
N PRO A 243 10.18 3.35 13.55
CA PRO A 243 9.13 4.13 14.22
C PRO A 243 7.97 4.56 13.31
N VAL A 244 8.12 4.52 11.99
CA VAL A 244 7.03 4.82 11.05
C VAL A 244 5.88 3.82 11.21
N ALA A 245 6.17 2.58 11.62
CA ALA A 245 5.13 1.59 11.87
C ALA A 245 4.09 2.12 12.86
N ASP A 246 4.49 2.82 13.92
CA ASP A 246 3.58 3.39 14.93
C ASP A 246 2.66 4.49 14.37
N ARG A 247 3.06 5.10 13.25
CA ARG A 247 2.29 6.13 12.54
C ARG A 247 1.25 5.56 11.58
N VAL A 248 1.42 4.29 11.19
CA VAL A 248 0.48 3.56 10.35
C VAL A 248 -0.66 3.03 11.20
N ALA A 249 -1.87 3.55 10.96
CA ALA A 249 -3.10 3.13 11.61
C ALA A 249 -3.60 1.80 11.07
N ALA A 250 -3.55 1.61 9.75
CA ALA A 250 -4.05 0.43 9.09
C ALA A 250 -3.38 0.21 7.73
N VAL A 251 -3.37 -1.04 7.27
CA VAL A 251 -2.95 -1.42 5.92
C VAL A 251 -4.03 -2.25 5.24
N ALA A 252 -4.41 -1.91 4.02
CA ALA A 252 -5.42 -2.62 3.24
C ALA A 252 -4.89 -2.99 1.85
N VAL A 253 -4.66 -4.28 1.63
CA VAL A 253 -4.14 -4.78 0.35
C VAL A 253 -5.14 -5.72 -0.32
N PHE A 254 -5.21 -5.64 -1.65
CA PHE A 254 -6.15 -6.37 -2.50
C PHE A 254 -5.38 -7.15 -3.56
N GLY A 255 -5.68 -8.44 -3.72
CA GLY A 255 -5.00 -9.27 -4.72
C GLY A 255 -3.50 -9.34 -4.48
N ASN A 256 -3.09 -9.48 -3.22
CA ASN A 256 -1.70 -9.46 -2.83
C ASN A 256 -0.94 -10.72 -3.31
N PRO A 257 0.06 -10.61 -4.20
CA PRO A 257 0.84 -11.77 -4.64
C PRO A 257 1.64 -12.45 -3.51
N SER A 258 2.00 -11.74 -2.44
CA SER A 258 2.73 -12.35 -1.30
C SER A 258 1.87 -13.36 -0.54
N SER A 259 0.54 -13.20 -0.55
CA SER A 259 -0.41 -14.16 0.02
C SER A 259 -0.32 -15.54 -0.64
N LYS A 260 -0.03 -15.59 -1.94
CA LYS A 260 0.12 -16.85 -2.69
C LYS A 260 1.28 -17.71 -2.20
N ILE A 261 2.35 -17.07 -1.74
CA ILE A 261 3.54 -17.75 -1.23
C ILE A 261 3.51 -17.92 0.30
N GLY A 262 2.35 -17.72 0.92
CA GLY A 262 2.17 -17.89 2.37
C GLY A 262 2.75 -16.75 3.21
N LEU A 263 2.96 -15.58 2.60
CA LEU A 263 3.44 -14.36 3.28
C LEU A 263 2.40 -13.23 3.17
N PRO A 264 1.14 -13.45 3.58
CA PRO A 264 0.16 -12.37 3.59
C PRO A 264 0.59 -11.28 4.56
N LEU A 265 0.18 -10.05 4.32
CA LEU A 265 0.59 -8.92 5.16
C LEU A 265 0.09 -9.04 6.62
N THR A 266 -1.00 -9.80 6.82
CA THR A 266 -1.53 -10.16 8.14
C THR A 266 -0.57 -10.98 9.01
N SER A 267 0.46 -11.59 8.43
CA SER A 267 1.52 -12.30 9.15
C SER A 267 2.67 -11.39 9.62
N SER A 268 2.66 -10.11 9.22
CA SER A 268 3.71 -9.15 9.60
C SER A 268 3.74 -8.94 11.13
N PRO A 269 4.92 -8.99 11.79
CA PRO A 269 5.02 -8.70 13.21
C PRO A 269 4.64 -7.27 13.58
N LEU A 270 4.86 -6.31 12.67
CA LEU A 270 4.62 -4.89 12.91
C LEU A 270 3.25 -4.42 12.41
N TYR A 271 2.75 -5.03 11.34
CA TYR A 271 1.54 -4.57 10.65
C TYR A 271 0.37 -5.56 10.75
N GLY A 272 0.60 -6.82 11.12
CA GLY A 272 -0.40 -7.88 11.05
C GLY A 272 -1.68 -7.58 11.84
N GLY A 273 -1.54 -7.02 13.05
CA GLY A 273 -2.68 -6.61 13.89
C GLY A 273 -3.49 -5.43 13.36
N LYS A 274 -3.01 -4.77 12.31
CA LYS A 274 -3.65 -3.62 11.65
C LYS A 274 -3.70 -3.77 10.13
N ALA A 275 -3.51 -4.97 9.63
CA ALA A 275 -3.55 -5.28 8.21
C ALA A 275 -4.83 -6.06 7.86
N ILE A 276 -5.38 -5.77 6.69
CA ILE A 276 -6.37 -6.60 6.02
C ILE A 276 -5.84 -6.95 4.63
N ASP A 277 -5.72 -8.26 4.36
CA ASP A 277 -5.20 -8.80 3.11
C ASP A 277 -6.34 -9.57 2.42
N LEU A 278 -6.86 -8.97 1.34
CA LEU A 278 -8.09 -9.41 0.68
C LEU A 278 -7.74 -10.09 -0.64
N CYS A 279 -8.13 -11.35 -0.76
CA CYS A 279 -7.97 -12.16 -1.95
C CYS A 279 -9.34 -12.70 -2.37
N ASN A 280 -9.78 -12.37 -3.58
CA ASN A 280 -11.03 -12.90 -4.12
C ASN A 280 -10.91 -14.42 -4.34
N PRO A 281 -11.95 -15.23 -4.06
CA PRO A 281 -11.91 -16.66 -4.34
C PRO A 281 -11.55 -16.95 -5.80
N GLY A 282 -10.53 -17.79 -6.02
CA GLY A 282 -10.08 -18.17 -7.36
C GLY A 282 -9.11 -17.18 -8.03
N ASP A 283 -8.78 -16.05 -7.40
CA ASP A 283 -7.83 -15.09 -7.95
C ASP A 283 -6.43 -15.71 -8.13
N PRO A 284 -5.89 -15.78 -9.37
CA PRO A 284 -4.61 -16.42 -9.66
C PRO A 284 -3.37 -15.66 -9.14
N VAL A 285 -3.51 -14.39 -8.76
CA VAL A 285 -2.40 -13.56 -8.28
C VAL A 285 -2.11 -13.83 -6.81
N CYS A 286 -3.14 -13.83 -5.97
CA CYS A 286 -3.01 -13.99 -4.53
C CYS A 286 -3.30 -15.41 -4.03
N SER A 287 -3.70 -16.33 -4.93
CA SER A 287 -3.95 -17.73 -4.60
C SER A 287 -3.50 -18.66 -5.73
N ASP A 288 -3.70 -19.97 -5.54
CA ASP A 288 -3.51 -21.01 -6.57
C ASP A 288 -4.70 -21.15 -7.53
N GLY A 289 -5.64 -20.21 -7.50
CA GLY A 289 -6.77 -20.14 -8.43
C GLY A 289 -6.38 -19.81 -9.87
N ASN A 290 -7.38 -19.74 -10.75
CA ASN A 290 -7.23 -19.48 -12.18
C ASN A 290 -8.29 -18.52 -12.76
N ASP A 291 -9.06 -17.85 -11.89
CA ASP A 291 -10.12 -16.92 -12.28
C ASP A 291 -9.57 -15.49 -12.42
N VAL A 292 -9.16 -15.13 -13.64
CA VAL A 292 -8.65 -13.78 -13.94
C VAL A 292 -9.71 -12.69 -13.68
N PRO A 293 -11.00 -12.87 -14.02
CA PRO A 293 -12.05 -11.96 -13.57
C PRO A 293 -12.12 -11.73 -12.06
N ALA A 294 -11.90 -12.77 -11.23
CA ALA A 294 -11.84 -12.63 -9.77
C ALA A 294 -10.76 -11.61 -9.32
N HIS A 295 -9.62 -11.56 -10.02
CA HIS A 295 -8.57 -10.57 -9.73
C HIS A 295 -9.01 -9.12 -9.99
N ARG A 296 -10.03 -8.88 -10.82
CA ARG A 296 -10.44 -7.54 -11.25
C ARG A 296 -11.71 -7.03 -10.55
N SER A 297 -12.28 -7.81 -9.64
CA SER A 297 -13.63 -7.61 -9.10
C SER A 297 -13.68 -7.25 -7.62
N TYR A 298 -12.55 -6.88 -7.01
CA TYR A 298 -12.48 -6.45 -5.60
C TYR A 298 -13.50 -5.38 -5.19
N ALA A 299 -13.75 -4.40 -6.06
CA ALA A 299 -14.75 -3.35 -5.80
C ALA A 299 -16.20 -3.85 -5.95
N PRO A 300 -16.62 -4.42 -7.10
CA PRO A 300 -17.99 -4.92 -7.25
C PRO A 300 -18.35 -6.05 -6.28
N ASP A 301 -17.38 -6.83 -5.80
CA ASP A 301 -17.59 -7.90 -4.81
C ASP A 301 -17.69 -7.38 -3.36
N GLY A 302 -17.55 -6.06 -3.16
CA GLY A 302 -17.72 -5.41 -1.86
C GLY A 302 -16.49 -5.44 -0.95
N LEU A 303 -15.36 -6.01 -1.41
CA LEU A 303 -14.15 -6.12 -0.61
C LEU A 303 -13.52 -4.75 -0.30
N THR A 304 -13.65 -3.76 -1.19
CA THR A 304 -13.23 -2.37 -0.90
C THR A 304 -14.04 -1.75 0.24
N GLY A 305 -15.34 -2.08 0.34
CA GLY A 305 -16.20 -1.70 1.45
C GLY A 305 -15.83 -2.39 2.77
N GLN A 306 -15.46 -3.68 2.70
CA GLN A 306 -14.95 -4.43 3.85
C GLN A 306 -13.65 -3.84 4.38
N ALA A 307 -12.68 -3.55 3.50
CA ALA A 307 -11.44 -2.88 3.88
C ALA A 307 -11.69 -1.51 4.50
N ALA A 308 -12.56 -0.69 3.90
CA ALA A 308 -12.92 0.61 4.45
C ALA A 308 -13.54 0.51 5.85
N ALA A 309 -14.36 -0.51 6.10
CA ALA A 309 -14.92 -0.78 7.43
C ALA A 309 -13.84 -1.11 8.45
N PHE A 310 -12.91 -2.01 8.08
CA PHE A 310 -11.78 -2.40 8.92
C PHE A 310 -10.90 -1.19 9.28
N VAL A 311 -10.51 -0.41 8.26
CA VAL A 311 -9.67 0.77 8.44
C VAL A 311 -10.36 1.82 9.32
N ALA A 312 -11.64 2.11 9.07
CA ALA A 312 -12.39 3.06 9.89
C ALA A 312 -12.49 2.66 11.37
N GLY A 313 -12.49 1.35 11.67
CA GLY A 313 -12.49 0.85 13.05
C GLY A 313 -11.15 1.02 13.79
N LEU A 314 -10.07 1.31 13.07
CA LEU A 314 -8.73 1.51 13.65
C LEU A 314 -8.34 2.99 13.73
N LEU A 315 -8.95 3.84 12.91
CA LEU A 315 -8.73 5.28 12.90
C LEU A 315 -9.37 5.93 14.12
#